data_AF-A0A117MEB1-F1
#
_entry.id   AF-A0A117MEB1-F1
#
_cell.length_a   1.000
_cell.length_b   1.000
_cell.length_c   1.000
_cell.angle_alpha   90.00
_cell.angle_beta   90.00
_cell.angle_gamma   90.00
#
_symmetry.space_group_name_H-M   'P 1'
#
loop_
_entity.id
_entity.type
_entity.pdbx_description
1 polymer ?
#
loop_
_entity_poly.entity_id
_entity_poly.type
_entity_poly.pdbx_seq_one_letter_code
_entity_poly.pdbx_strand_id
1 'polypeptide(L)'
;MVSALKIKIGEIENVTPKQDFVENIEDQQALNQARSRRSVFNFKMVDIPIGAEIYYINDENIKARVTSLRGQKTIEFEGEQTSPSAAAQKLLGYPYQVQGTVYWMYEGETLDERHRRIESEE
;
A
#
# COMPACT_ATOMS: atom_id res chain seq x y z
N MET A 1 -34.60 -6.38 -35.10
CA MET A 1 -33.68 -5.34 -34.59
C MET A 1 -33.75 -5.39 -33.07
N VAL A 2 -32.62 -5.72 -32.44
CA VAL A 2 -32.08 -5.22 -31.16
C VAL A 2 -33.01 -5.35 -29.92
N SER A 3 -32.66 -5.90 -28.77
CA SER A 3 -31.36 -5.92 -28.09
C SER A 3 -31.39 -6.84 -26.87
N ALA A 4 -30.22 -7.40 -26.61
CA ALA A 4 -29.57 -7.55 -25.30
C ALA A 4 -30.07 -8.61 -24.31
N LEU A 5 -29.31 -9.70 -24.35
CA LEU A 5 -29.09 -10.70 -23.31
C LEU A 5 -28.83 -10.03 -21.94
N LYS A 6 -29.64 -10.38 -20.95
CA LYS A 6 -29.53 -9.93 -19.56
C LYS A 6 -28.39 -10.72 -18.89
N ILE A 7 -27.18 -10.19 -18.92
CA ILE A 7 -26.03 -10.80 -18.23
C ILE A 7 -26.24 -10.61 -16.73
N LYS A 8 -26.47 -11.73 -16.03
CA LYS A 8 -26.53 -11.81 -14.58
C LYS A 8 -25.08 -11.83 -14.09
N ILE A 9 -24.56 -10.66 -13.74
CA ILE A 9 -23.22 -10.53 -13.13
C ILE A 9 -23.28 -11.11 -11.73
N GLY A 10 -22.30 -11.99 -11.48
CA GLY A 10 -22.17 -12.81 -10.30
C GLY A 10 -22.04 -11.99 -9.02
N GLU A 11 -22.60 -12.60 -8.00
CA GLU A 11 -22.38 -12.39 -6.58
C GLU A 11 -20.87 -12.34 -6.30
N ILE A 12 -20.31 -11.13 -6.27
CA ILE A 12 -19.08 -10.87 -5.53
C ILE A 12 -19.54 -10.68 -4.09
N GLU A 13 -19.60 -11.79 -3.35
CA GLU A 13 -19.60 -11.73 -1.90
C GLU A 13 -18.40 -10.89 -1.49
N ASN A 14 -18.66 -9.63 -1.12
CA ASN A 14 -17.70 -8.78 -0.46
C ASN A 14 -17.54 -9.33 0.97
N VAL A 15 -16.91 -10.49 1.08
CA VAL A 15 -16.40 -11.00 2.34
C VAL A 15 -15.20 -10.14 2.65
N THR A 16 -15.41 -9.09 3.44
CA THR A 16 -14.35 -8.54 4.27
C THR A 16 -14.35 -9.38 5.55
N PRO A 17 -13.62 -10.51 5.63
CA PRO A 17 -13.45 -11.17 6.90
C PRO A 17 -12.71 -10.20 7.82
N LYS A 18 -13.39 -9.83 8.90
CA LYS A 18 -12.82 -9.16 10.08
C LYS A 18 -11.61 -9.98 10.53
N GLN A 19 -10.40 -9.45 10.38
CA GLN A 19 -9.23 -10.10 10.96
C GLN A 19 -8.47 -9.13 11.87
N ASP A 20 -8.38 -9.57 13.10
CA ASP A 20 -7.70 -9.04 14.28
C ASP A 20 -6.28 -8.52 13.93
N PHE A 21 -6.13 -7.21 13.72
CA PHE A 21 -4.81 -6.61 13.48
C PHE A 21 -4.15 -6.24 14.81
N VAL A 22 -3.62 -7.25 15.49
CA VAL A 22 -2.69 -7.06 16.60
C VAL A 22 -1.31 -6.79 15.99
N GLU A 23 -1.10 -5.57 15.50
CA GLU A 23 0.25 -5.13 15.12
C GLU A 23 0.84 -4.26 16.22
N ASN A 24 1.73 -4.91 16.96
CA ASN A 24 2.35 -4.47 18.19
C ASN A 24 2.83 -2.99 18.13
N ILE A 25 2.38 -2.19 19.09
CA ILE A 25 2.73 -0.75 19.23
C ILE A 25 4.25 -0.54 19.36
N GLU A 26 5.00 -1.58 19.76
CA GLU A 26 6.45 -1.56 19.94
C GLU A 26 7.25 -1.36 18.63
N ASP A 27 6.74 -1.82 17.47
CA ASP A 27 7.47 -1.73 16.19
C ASP A 27 7.59 -0.28 15.67
N GLN A 28 6.68 0.60 16.09
CA GLN A 28 6.64 1.99 15.63
C GLN A 28 7.74 2.87 16.21
N GLN A 29 8.24 2.53 17.40
CA GLN A 29 9.28 3.32 18.07
C GLN A 29 10.66 3.09 17.43
N ALA A 30 10.93 1.89 16.92
CA ALA A 30 12.15 1.59 16.18
C ALA A 30 12.20 2.34 14.84
N LEU A 31 11.06 2.44 14.15
CA LEU A 31 10.93 3.13 12.87
C LEU A 31 11.24 4.63 12.95
N ASN A 32 10.84 5.32 14.03
CA ASN A 32 11.02 6.76 14.13
C ASN A 32 12.49 7.20 14.30
N GLN A 33 13.33 6.42 14.98
CA GLN A 33 14.74 6.78 15.18
C GLN A 33 15.57 6.67 13.89
N ALA A 34 15.19 5.78 12.97
CA ALA A 34 15.86 5.62 11.67
C ALA A 34 15.54 6.76 10.67
N ARG A 35 14.52 7.58 10.93
CA ARG A 35 14.03 8.63 10.00
C ARG A 35 14.96 9.81 9.86
N SER A 36 15.81 10.09 10.84
CA SER A 36 16.61 11.32 10.84
C SER A 36 17.80 11.30 9.86
N ARG A 37 18.08 10.15 9.22
CA ARG A 37 19.17 9.98 8.25
C ARG A 37 18.76 9.48 6.86
N ARG A 38 17.54 8.95 6.70
CA ARG A 38 17.10 8.34 5.44
C ARG A 38 16.45 9.36 4.50
N SER A 39 16.70 9.18 3.20
CA SER A 39 16.01 9.92 2.15
C SER A 39 14.50 9.65 2.21
N VAL A 40 13.70 10.67 1.85
CA VAL A 40 12.25 10.52 1.80
C VAL A 40 11.89 9.51 0.71
N PHE A 41 11.27 8.39 1.11
CA PHE A 41 10.83 7.35 0.20
C PHE A 41 10.04 7.91 -0.99
N ASN A 42 10.44 7.51 -2.20
CA ASN A 42 9.74 7.76 -3.46
C ASN A 42 9.66 6.47 -4.28
N PHE A 43 8.49 6.22 -4.89
CA PHE A 43 8.29 5.08 -5.80
C PHE A 43 9.30 5.05 -6.95
N LYS A 44 9.71 6.22 -7.45
CA LYS A 44 10.74 6.33 -8.49
C LYS A 44 12.11 5.83 -8.02
N MET A 45 12.46 6.04 -6.75
CA MET A 45 13.75 5.57 -6.20
C MET A 45 13.79 4.05 -6.09
N VAL A 46 12.62 3.43 -5.86
CA VAL A 46 12.49 1.97 -5.74
C VAL A 46 12.10 1.29 -7.05
N ASP A 47 12.26 1.93 -8.20
CA ASP A 47 11.92 1.37 -9.52
C ASP A 47 10.48 0.83 -9.60
N ILE A 48 9.53 1.54 -8.99
CA ILE A 48 8.10 1.19 -9.07
C ILE A 48 7.43 2.10 -10.10
N PRO A 49 6.86 1.54 -11.19
CA PRO A 49 6.25 2.33 -12.24
C PRO A 49 4.87 2.89 -11.83
N ILE A 50 4.42 3.91 -12.55
CA ILE A 50 3.06 4.41 -12.42
C ILE A 50 2.11 3.35 -12.95
N GLY A 51 1.04 3.09 -12.22
CA GLY A 51 0.10 2.03 -12.49
C GLY A 51 0.51 0.66 -11.94
N ALA A 52 1.64 0.56 -11.22
CA ALA A 52 2.00 -0.65 -10.49
C ALA A 52 0.92 -1.01 -9.47
N GLU A 53 0.53 -2.29 -9.45
CA GLU A 53 -0.37 -2.83 -8.45
C GLU A 53 0.45 -3.33 -7.25
N ILE A 54 0.18 -2.74 -6.09
CA ILE A 54 0.77 -3.12 -4.81
C ILE A 54 -0.32 -3.76 -3.95
N TYR A 55 0.04 -4.72 -3.12
CA TYR A 55 -0.89 -5.43 -2.24
C TYR A 55 -0.55 -5.18 -0.78
N TYR A 56 -1.55 -5.30 0.08
CA TYR A 56 -1.36 -5.14 1.51
C TYR A 56 -0.72 -6.40 2.10
N ILE A 57 0.31 -6.24 2.94
CA ILE A 57 1.07 -7.37 3.51
C ILE A 57 0.18 -8.35 4.29
N ASN A 58 -0.84 -7.84 4.98
CA ASN A 58 -1.72 -8.69 5.78
C ASN A 58 -2.92 -9.23 4.99
N ASP A 59 -3.20 -8.73 3.79
CA ASP A 59 -4.29 -9.20 2.94
C ASP A 59 -4.00 -8.93 1.45
N GLU A 60 -3.70 -9.99 0.71
CA GLU A 60 -3.38 -9.92 -0.72
C GLU A 60 -4.59 -9.55 -1.61
N ASN A 61 -5.82 -9.58 -1.06
CA ASN A 61 -7.01 -9.11 -1.77
C ASN A 61 -7.07 -7.57 -1.80
N ILE A 62 -6.41 -6.92 -0.84
CA ILE A 62 -6.37 -5.48 -0.72
C ILE A 62 -5.28 -4.95 -1.63
N LYS A 63 -5.68 -4.43 -2.78
CA LYS A 63 -4.79 -3.90 -3.82
C LYS A 63 -4.91 -2.39 -3.94
N ALA A 64 -3.78 -1.75 -4.19
CA ALA A 64 -3.72 -0.35 -4.56
C ALA A 64 -2.88 -0.17 -5.81
N ARG A 65 -3.13 0.90 -6.55
CA ARG A 65 -2.43 1.22 -7.79
C ARG A 65 -1.62 2.49 -7.65
N VAL A 66 -0.35 2.49 -7.99
CA VAL A 66 0.47 3.71 -7.91
C VAL A 66 -0.01 4.73 -8.93
N THR A 67 -0.43 5.93 -8.50
CA THR A 67 -0.91 6.98 -9.40
C THR A 67 0.05 8.13 -9.55
N SER A 68 0.98 8.31 -8.62
CA SER A 68 1.95 9.41 -8.68
C SER A 68 3.36 8.96 -8.32
N LEU A 69 4.30 9.24 -9.23
CA LEU A 69 5.75 9.07 -9.03
C LEU A 69 6.48 10.41 -8.82
N ARG A 70 5.79 11.55 -8.95
CA ARG A 70 6.37 12.89 -8.83
C ARG A 70 5.69 13.67 -7.70
N GLY A 71 6.49 14.18 -6.78
CA GLY A 71 6.01 15.00 -5.68
C GLY A 71 5.47 14.14 -4.54
N GLN A 72 4.15 14.13 -4.35
CA GLN A 72 3.52 13.34 -3.29
C GLN A 72 3.33 11.90 -3.76
N LYS A 73 3.74 10.95 -2.90
CA LYS A 73 3.51 9.53 -3.07
C LYS A 73 2.02 9.23 -2.94
N THR A 74 1.35 9.06 -4.09
CA THR A 74 -0.09 8.83 -4.17
C THR A 74 -0.35 7.49 -4.85
N ILE A 75 -1.33 6.78 -4.31
CA ILE A 75 -1.87 5.52 -4.78
C ILE A 75 -3.38 5.67 -4.91
N GLU A 76 -3.98 4.93 -5.83
CA GLU A 76 -5.40 4.71 -5.93
C GLU A 76 -5.75 3.47 -5.12
N PHE A 77 -6.53 3.65 -4.07
CA PHE A 77 -6.98 2.60 -3.17
C PHE A 77 -8.51 2.67 -3.09
N GLU A 78 -9.20 1.56 -3.34
CA GLU A 78 -10.68 1.50 -3.39
C GLU A 78 -11.32 2.52 -4.37
N GLY A 79 -10.59 2.93 -5.42
CA GLY A 79 -11.05 3.96 -6.36
C GLY A 79 -10.87 5.41 -5.88
N GLU A 80 -10.22 5.61 -4.73
CA GLU A 80 -9.87 6.94 -4.20
C GLU A 80 -8.36 7.18 -4.25
N GLN A 81 -7.94 8.40 -4.63
CA GLN A 81 -6.54 8.79 -4.59
C GLN A 81 -6.12 9.17 -3.17
N THR A 82 -5.24 8.38 -2.59
CA THR A 82 -4.74 8.55 -1.23
C THR A 82 -3.24 8.28 -1.17
N SER A 83 -2.60 8.54 -0.01
CA SER A 83 -1.19 8.17 0.17
C SER A 83 -1.07 6.73 0.70
N PRO A 84 0.05 6.02 0.45
CA PRO A 84 0.30 4.70 1.02
C PRO A 84 0.17 4.65 2.53
N SER A 85 0.60 5.73 3.19
CA SER A 85 0.54 5.86 4.65
C SER A 85 -0.89 6.08 5.13
N ALA A 86 -1.68 6.91 4.43
CA ALA A 86 -3.08 7.13 4.77
C ALA A 86 -3.95 5.88 4.49
N ALA A 87 -3.71 5.18 3.39
CA ALA A 87 -4.38 3.92 3.10
C ALA A 87 -4.05 2.84 4.15
N ALA A 88 -2.76 2.66 4.49
CA ALA A 88 -2.36 1.74 5.54
C ALA A 88 -2.94 2.14 6.91
N GLN A 89 -2.96 3.43 7.25
CA GLN A 89 -3.59 3.93 8.47
C GLN A 89 -5.09 3.59 8.51
N LYS A 90 -5.80 3.79 7.40
CA LYS A 90 -7.22 3.47 7.26
C LYS A 90 -7.47 1.97 7.45
N LEU A 91 -6.61 1.13 6.90
CA LEU A 91 -6.67 -0.33 7.03
C LEU A 91 -6.42 -0.80 8.47
N LEU A 92 -5.42 -0.23 9.13
CA LEU A 92 -5.05 -0.58 10.51
C LEU A 92 -6.00 0.01 11.56
N GLY A 93 -6.79 1.03 11.20
CA GLY A 93 -7.68 1.72 12.13
C GLY A 93 -6.96 2.54 13.20
N TYR A 94 -5.68 2.90 12.98
CA TYR A 94 -4.90 3.62 13.98
C TYR A 94 -5.15 5.14 13.99
N PRO A 95 -5.15 5.77 15.17
CA PRO A 95 -5.37 7.22 15.29
C PRO A 95 -4.16 8.06 14.85
N TYR A 96 -3.00 7.44 14.62
CA TYR A 96 -1.74 8.10 14.26
C TYR A 96 -1.26 7.67 12.86
N GLN A 97 -0.41 8.50 12.25
CA GLN A 97 0.18 8.20 10.94
C GLN A 97 1.16 7.02 11.04
N VAL A 98 0.94 6.00 10.20
CA VAL A 98 1.82 4.84 10.07
C VAL A 98 2.76 4.99 8.88
N GLN A 99 3.82 4.19 8.87
CA GLN A 99 4.70 4.10 7.72
C GLN A 99 4.09 3.21 6.65
N GLY A 100 3.45 3.78 5.64
CA GLY A 100 2.83 2.97 4.59
C GLY A 100 3.77 1.97 3.92
N THR A 101 5.07 2.26 3.79
CA THR A 101 6.00 1.42 3.01
C THR A 101 6.23 0.01 3.57
N VAL A 102 6.03 -0.22 4.87
CA VAL A 102 6.14 -1.58 5.45
C VAL A 102 4.87 -2.41 5.24
N TYR A 103 3.76 -1.74 4.93
CA TYR A 103 2.44 -2.36 4.77
C TYR A 103 2.09 -2.72 3.33
N TRP A 104 2.81 -2.17 2.38
CA TRP A 104 2.58 -2.41 0.97
C TRP A 104 3.70 -3.25 0.40
N MET A 105 3.32 -4.24 -0.41
CA MET A 105 4.20 -5.14 -1.11
C MET A 105 4.04 -4.99 -2.62
N TYR A 106 5.14 -5.16 -3.32
CA TYR A 106 5.24 -5.12 -4.77
C TYR A 106 6.15 -6.26 -5.22
N GLU A 107 5.71 -7.08 -6.16
CA GLU A 107 6.50 -8.19 -6.73
C GLU A 107 7.06 -9.23 -5.73
N GLY A 108 6.53 -9.31 -4.51
CA GLY A 108 7.00 -10.27 -3.50
C GLY A 108 7.85 -9.64 -2.39
N GLU A 109 8.14 -8.35 -2.46
CA GLU A 109 8.93 -7.60 -1.46
C GLU A 109 8.16 -6.39 -0.95
N THR A 110 8.35 -6.00 0.32
CA THR A 110 7.76 -4.75 0.83
C THR A 110 8.44 -3.53 0.22
N LEU A 111 7.72 -2.41 0.14
CA LEU A 111 8.30 -1.15 -0.34
C LEU A 111 9.49 -0.70 0.53
N ASP A 112 9.45 -1.01 1.82
CA ASP A 112 10.54 -0.74 2.76
C ASP A 112 11.76 -1.63 2.49
N GLU A 113 11.58 -2.93 2.27
CA GLU A 113 12.67 -3.84 1.90
C GLU A 113 13.32 -3.43 0.59
N ARG A 114 12.52 -3.09 -0.43
CA ARG A 114 13.02 -2.59 -1.72
C ARG A 114 13.85 -1.32 -1.56
N HIS A 115 13.38 -0.41 -0.71
CA HIS A 115 14.12 0.82 -0.39
C HIS A 115 15.43 0.53 0.34
N ARG A 116 15.44 -0.37 1.33
CA ARG A 116 16.68 -0.77 2.03
C ARG A 116 17.68 -1.43 1.11
N ARG A 117 17.21 -2.28 0.19
CA ARG A 117 18.06 -2.93 -0.81
C ARG A 117 18.77 -1.88 -1.66
N ILE A 118 18.03 -0.93 -2.21
CA ILE A 118 18.58 0.11 -3.08
C ILE A 118 19.48 1.09 -2.30
N GLU A 119 19.10 1.49 -1.08
CA GLU A 119 19.93 2.33 -0.20
C GLU A 119 21.24 1.64 0.20
N SER A 120 21.25 0.30 0.29
CA SER A 120 22.47 -0.47 0.61
C SER A 120 23.37 -0.72 -0.60
N GLU A 121 22.83 -0.56 -1.82
CA GLU A 121 23.55 -0.68 -3.08
C GLU A 121 24.17 0.67 -3.53
N GLU A 122 23.85 1.80 -2.87
CA GLU A 122 24.41 3.14 -3.10
C GLU A 122 25.68 3.47 -2.28
#